data_AF-A0AAD2ZW14-F1
#
_entry.id   AF-A0AAD2ZW14-F1
#
_cell.length_a   1.000
_cell.length_b   1.000
_cell.length_c   1.000
_cell.angle_alpha   90.00
_cell.angle_beta   90.00
_cell.angle_gamma   90.00
#
_symmetry.space_group_name_H-M   'P 1'
#
loop_
_entity.id
_entity.type
_entity.pdbx_description
1 polymer ?
#
loop_
_entity_poly.entity_id
_entity_poly.type
_entity_poly.pdbx_seq_one_letter_code
_entity_poly.pdbx_strand_id
1 'polypeptide(L)'
;MAKKVFTYVPSAIKSGIIVGAGFSAVISVFQIGGKFDVLPITISITVGLAFYLIFSQHFAQLKKRNRFWWNFAKLGILPIILLAVVIAPLVNEASWPTIKWGISTPDFMGLWNNYTVFGLGMPPLSMFISAIPMVLAVYIVVFGDVLSAKVLLDEAEQVRTDEKVDYNPDRAHLIFGGRNAFMSIFGPDVAMCGPKWAAMLVVIIERFKGGPRAMQSIIGGVGSFRWGTNTGLLLLPVVTLVQPILGVALALTLLIQGYVSVRLGVLEAKSQRDLGIAGVIGAVLAIKGASWAFAVGVALCLLIYGKNFFKGENDGTFTRDQAVDDEPAQVKTDKASSPSMILD
;
A
#
# COMPACT_ATOMS: atom_id res chain seq x y z
N MET A 1 -3.78 4.15 -22.69
CA MET A 1 -2.82 5.28 -22.73
C MET A 1 -1.99 5.41 -21.45
N ALA A 2 -2.53 5.04 -20.27
CA ALA A 2 -1.81 5.08 -18.97
C ALA A 2 -0.46 4.36 -18.97
N LYS A 3 -0.36 3.19 -19.64
CA LYS A 3 0.91 2.46 -19.82
C LYS A 3 2.00 3.30 -20.51
N LYS A 4 1.67 4.11 -21.53
CA LYS A 4 2.67 4.85 -22.31
C LYS A 4 3.37 5.92 -21.49
N VAL A 5 2.63 6.73 -20.72
CA VAL A 5 3.19 7.80 -19.88
C VAL A 5 4.14 7.23 -18.81
N PHE A 6 3.77 6.08 -18.23
CA PHE A 6 4.63 5.39 -17.27
C PHE A 6 5.92 4.85 -17.90
N THR A 7 5.89 4.35 -19.14
CA THR A 7 7.11 3.84 -19.80
C THR A 7 8.16 4.92 -20.04
N TYR A 8 7.76 6.19 -20.18
CA TYR A 8 8.69 7.30 -20.42
C TYR A 8 9.45 7.79 -19.17
N VAL A 9 8.97 7.47 -17.96
CA VAL A 9 9.65 7.88 -16.73
C VAL A 9 10.75 6.85 -16.39
N PRO A 10 12.01 7.29 -16.15
CA PRO A 10 13.09 6.39 -15.72
C PRO A 10 12.73 5.62 -14.45
N SER A 11 13.18 4.35 -14.35
CA SER A 11 12.91 3.48 -13.20
C SER A 11 13.43 4.09 -11.88
N ALA A 12 14.61 4.75 -11.91
CA ALA A 12 15.15 5.49 -10.78
C ALA A 12 14.18 6.54 -10.21
N ILE A 13 13.50 7.31 -11.07
CA ILE A 13 12.56 8.34 -10.64
C ILE A 13 11.30 7.70 -10.06
N LYS A 14 10.77 6.65 -10.71
CA LYS A 14 9.61 5.92 -10.18
C LYS A 14 9.89 5.34 -8.80
N SER A 15 10.99 4.60 -8.69
CA SER A 15 11.49 4.03 -7.44
C SER A 15 11.64 5.11 -6.38
N GLY A 16 12.31 6.22 -6.71
CA GLY A 16 12.56 7.32 -5.78
C GLY A 16 11.30 8.01 -5.28
N ILE A 17 10.31 8.23 -6.15
CA ILE A 17 9.02 8.81 -5.75
C ILE A 17 8.23 7.85 -4.85
N ILE A 18 8.21 6.55 -5.15
CA ILE A 18 7.51 5.54 -4.35
C ILE A 18 8.19 5.38 -2.97
N VAL A 19 9.52 5.28 -2.92
CA VAL A 19 10.29 5.25 -1.67
C VAL A 19 10.07 6.54 -0.87
N GLY A 20 10.12 7.69 -1.54
CA GLY A 20 9.88 8.99 -0.93
C GLY A 20 8.51 9.12 -0.29
N ALA A 21 7.46 8.63 -0.95
CA ALA A 21 6.12 8.57 -0.36
C ALA A 21 6.10 7.74 0.93
N GLY A 22 6.86 6.64 0.96
CA GLY A 22 7.03 5.83 2.16
C GLY A 22 7.76 6.57 3.28
N PHE A 23 8.85 7.29 2.97
CA PHE A 23 9.55 8.13 3.95
C PHE A 23 8.65 9.24 4.50
N SER A 24 7.91 9.94 3.65
CA SER A 24 6.95 10.98 4.08
C SER A 24 5.92 10.43 5.05
N ALA A 25 5.39 9.23 4.79
CA ALA A 25 4.43 8.58 5.68
C ALA A 25 5.06 8.28 7.06
N VAL A 26 6.27 7.73 7.10
CA VAL A 26 6.98 7.45 8.36
C VAL A 26 7.31 8.74 9.11
N ILE A 27 7.86 9.75 8.42
CA ILE A 27 8.21 11.05 9.02
C ILE A 27 6.97 11.72 9.62
N SER A 28 5.81 11.66 8.97
CA SER A 28 4.57 12.27 9.50
C SER A 28 4.13 11.68 10.85
N VAL A 29 4.57 10.47 11.19
CA VAL A 29 4.28 9.80 12.47
C VAL A 29 5.29 10.19 13.55
N PHE A 30 6.57 10.32 13.20
CA PHE A 30 7.70 10.54 14.12
C PHE A 30 8.22 11.99 14.17
N GLN A 31 7.64 12.91 13.38
CA GLN A 31 7.95 14.33 13.50
C GLN A 31 7.59 14.87 14.88
N ILE A 32 8.20 15.98 15.29
CA ILE A 32 7.94 16.62 16.58
C ILE A 32 6.46 17.01 16.68
N GLY A 33 5.80 16.61 17.78
CA GLY A 33 4.36 16.77 17.96
C GLY A 33 3.53 15.81 17.10
N GLY A 34 4.18 14.82 16.50
CA GLY A 34 3.56 13.77 15.73
C GLY A 34 2.81 12.78 16.63
N LYS A 35 2.24 11.76 15.99
CA LYS A 35 1.38 10.79 16.68
C LYS A 35 2.15 9.95 17.69
N PHE A 36 3.40 9.65 17.36
CA PHE A 36 4.29 8.89 18.23
C PHE A 36 4.58 9.63 19.54
N ASP A 37 4.76 10.96 19.50
CA ASP A 37 5.04 11.75 20.71
C ASP A 37 3.86 11.76 21.69
N VAL A 38 2.63 11.61 21.18
CA VAL A 38 1.40 11.62 21.99
C VAL A 38 1.07 10.24 22.57
N LEU A 39 1.28 9.16 21.80
CA LEU A 39 0.89 7.79 22.15
C LEU A 39 2.07 6.80 21.96
N PRO A 40 3.26 7.05 22.54
CA PRO A 40 4.48 6.32 22.17
C PRO A 40 4.41 4.82 22.48
N ILE A 41 3.99 4.44 23.68
CA ILE A 41 3.96 3.05 24.14
C ILE A 41 2.89 2.27 23.38
N THR A 42 1.69 2.85 23.25
CA THR A 42 0.59 2.21 22.52
C THR A 42 0.95 2.00 21.06
N ILE A 43 1.53 3.01 20.39
CA ILE A 43 1.94 2.89 19.00
C ILE A 43 3.04 1.84 18.87
N SER A 44 4.07 1.84 19.72
CA SER A 44 5.13 0.82 19.68
C SER A 44 4.60 -0.61 19.77
N ILE A 45 3.70 -0.89 20.73
CA ILE A 45 3.14 -2.24 20.93
C ILE A 45 2.26 -2.63 19.74
N THR A 46 1.33 -1.76 19.36
CA THR A 46 0.34 -2.06 18.31
C THR A 46 0.99 -2.21 16.94
N VAL A 47 1.95 -1.34 16.61
CA VAL A 47 2.72 -1.41 15.37
C VAL A 47 3.62 -2.64 15.36
N GLY A 48 4.35 -2.92 16.44
CA GLY A 48 5.20 -4.11 16.53
C GLY A 48 4.39 -5.40 16.31
N LEU A 49 3.23 -5.51 16.96
CA LEU A 49 2.32 -6.63 16.76
C LEU A 49 1.75 -6.66 15.33
N ALA A 50 1.46 -5.52 14.72
CA ALA A 50 0.99 -5.48 13.34
C ALA A 50 2.02 -5.99 12.35
N PHE A 51 3.27 -5.53 12.48
CA PHE A 51 4.36 -6.03 11.63
C PHE A 51 4.56 -7.53 11.81
N TYR A 52 4.46 -8.01 13.05
CA TYR A 52 4.52 -9.45 13.32
C TYR A 52 3.36 -10.21 12.66
N LEU A 53 2.12 -9.75 12.81
CA LEU A 53 0.96 -10.45 12.27
C LEU A 53 0.88 -10.42 10.73
N ILE A 54 1.37 -9.35 10.10
CA ILE A 54 1.24 -9.15 8.66
C ILE A 54 2.46 -9.67 7.90
N PHE A 55 3.68 -9.36 8.37
CA PHE A 55 4.92 -9.60 7.62
C PHE A 55 5.83 -10.70 8.20
N SER A 56 5.56 -11.23 9.40
CA SER A 56 6.41 -12.28 9.97
C SER A 56 6.25 -13.63 9.26
N GLN A 57 7.37 -14.21 8.87
CA GLN A 57 7.43 -15.59 8.37
C GLN A 57 6.99 -16.61 9.43
N HIS A 58 7.30 -16.35 10.70
CA HIS A 58 6.89 -17.23 11.80
C HIS A 58 5.36 -17.30 11.92
N PHE A 59 4.69 -16.15 11.91
CA PHE A 59 3.23 -16.11 11.96
C PHE A 59 2.61 -16.73 10.69
N ALA A 60 3.25 -16.58 9.53
CA ALA A 60 2.85 -17.24 8.30
C ALA A 60 2.83 -18.78 8.42
N GLN A 61 3.79 -19.37 9.12
CA GLN A 61 3.79 -20.82 9.41
C GLN A 61 2.72 -21.19 10.44
N LEU A 62 2.55 -20.36 11.47
CA LEU A 62 1.57 -20.59 12.54
C LEU A 62 0.12 -20.64 12.03
N LYS A 63 -0.19 -19.77 11.04
CA LYS A 63 -1.46 -19.75 10.30
C LYS A 63 -1.78 -21.09 9.63
N LYS A 64 -0.77 -21.81 9.13
CA LYS A 64 -0.93 -23.10 8.43
C LYS A 64 -1.16 -24.26 9.40
N ARG A 65 -0.71 -24.14 10.65
CA ARG A 65 -0.72 -25.23 11.63
C ARG A 65 -2.04 -25.39 12.37
N ASN A 66 -2.76 -24.30 12.67
CA ASN A 66 -3.97 -24.35 13.48
C ASN A 66 -5.10 -23.45 12.95
N ARG A 67 -6.35 -23.95 13.05
CA ARG A 67 -7.57 -23.23 12.65
C ARG A 67 -7.81 -21.97 13.46
N PHE A 68 -7.34 -21.94 14.72
CA PHE A 68 -7.39 -20.74 15.56
C PHE A 68 -6.58 -19.58 14.95
N TRP A 69 -5.30 -19.82 14.62
CA TRP A 69 -4.42 -18.81 14.03
C TRP A 69 -4.89 -18.38 12.64
N TRP A 70 -5.47 -19.30 11.87
CA TRP A 70 -6.13 -18.99 10.60
C TRP A 70 -7.32 -18.03 10.80
N ASN A 71 -8.19 -18.30 11.77
CA ASN A 71 -9.32 -17.42 12.06
C ASN A 71 -8.88 -16.06 12.61
N PHE A 72 -7.83 -16.03 13.44
CA PHE A 72 -7.25 -14.78 13.96
C PHE A 72 -6.67 -13.92 12.83
N ALA A 73 -5.92 -14.53 11.91
CA ALA A 73 -5.33 -13.84 10.77
C ALA A 73 -6.38 -13.24 9.80
N LYS A 74 -7.54 -13.89 9.64
CA LYS A 74 -8.64 -13.38 8.81
C LYS A 74 -9.22 -12.06 9.31
N LEU A 75 -9.05 -11.73 10.59
CA LEU A 75 -9.52 -10.47 11.16
C LEU A 75 -8.63 -9.28 10.75
N GLY A 76 -7.46 -9.55 10.16
CA GLY A 76 -6.54 -8.52 9.67
C GLY A 76 -6.05 -7.63 10.82
N ILE A 77 -6.23 -6.32 10.66
CA ILE A 77 -5.77 -5.31 11.62
C ILE A 77 -6.76 -5.11 12.79
N LEU A 78 -7.98 -5.64 12.70
CA LEU A 78 -9.01 -5.45 13.71
C LEU A 78 -8.57 -5.84 15.14
N PRO A 79 -7.91 -6.99 15.39
CA PRO A 79 -7.49 -7.37 16.74
C PRO A 79 -6.49 -6.37 17.34
N ILE A 80 -5.66 -5.76 16.50
CA ILE A 80 -4.65 -4.77 16.91
C ILE A 80 -5.34 -3.46 17.31
N ILE A 81 -6.36 -3.05 16.56
CA ILE A 81 -7.17 -1.87 16.89
C ILE A 81 -7.91 -2.09 18.22
N LEU A 82 -8.55 -3.24 18.40
CA LEU A 82 -9.22 -3.57 19.67
C LEU A 82 -8.25 -3.62 20.85
N LEU A 83 -7.05 -4.15 20.63
CA LEU A 83 -5.98 -4.11 21.61
C LEU A 83 -5.58 -2.67 21.96
N ALA A 84 -5.49 -1.78 20.97
CA ALA A 84 -5.17 -0.37 21.20
C ALA A 84 -6.20 0.33 22.10
N VAL A 85 -7.50 -0.01 21.97
CA VAL A 85 -8.57 0.52 22.85
C VAL A 85 -8.33 0.19 24.31
N VAL A 86 -7.69 -0.94 24.60
CA VAL A 86 -7.42 -1.40 25.97
C VAL A 86 -6.05 -0.92 26.46
N ILE A 87 -5.02 -0.99 25.61
CA ILE A 87 -3.65 -0.60 26.00
C ILE A 87 -3.56 0.90 26.26
N ALA A 88 -4.12 1.75 25.37
CA ALA A 88 -3.94 3.19 25.47
C ALA A 88 -4.42 3.78 26.81
N PRO A 89 -5.58 3.35 27.36
CA PRO A 89 -6.00 3.75 28.70
C PRO A 89 -5.19 3.13 29.84
N LEU A 90 -4.73 1.87 29.69
CA LEU A 90 -3.93 1.21 30.72
C LEU A 90 -2.58 1.90 30.94
N VAL A 91 -1.98 2.46 29.89
CA VAL A 91 -0.72 3.22 30.00
C VAL A 91 -0.93 4.71 30.26
N ASN A 92 -2.19 5.15 30.52
CA ASN A 92 -2.58 6.55 30.69
C ASN A 92 -2.24 7.47 29.49
N GLU A 93 -2.13 6.92 28.28
CA GLU A 93 -1.88 7.70 27.06
C GLU A 93 -3.18 8.19 26.42
N ALA A 94 -4.30 7.50 26.65
CA ALA A 94 -5.63 7.91 26.20
C ALA A 94 -6.69 7.70 27.28
N SER A 95 -7.79 8.45 27.22
CA SER A 95 -8.93 8.21 28.11
C SER A 95 -9.68 6.93 27.73
N TRP A 96 -10.28 6.27 28.72
CA TRP A 96 -11.24 5.20 28.47
C TRP A 96 -12.38 5.70 27.56
N PRO A 97 -12.81 4.90 26.57
CA PRO A 97 -13.87 5.31 25.65
C PRO A 97 -15.20 5.45 26.40
N THR A 98 -15.87 6.59 26.21
CA THR A 98 -17.23 6.83 26.74
C THR A 98 -18.25 6.46 25.66
N ILE A 99 -18.81 5.26 25.76
CA ILE A 99 -19.72 4.71 24.75
C ILE A 99 -21.03 5.50 24.78
N LYS A 100 -21.34 6.20 23.67
CA LYS A 100 -22.63 6.86 23.47
C LYS A 100 -23.49 6.02 22.53
N TRP A 101 -24.75 5.82 22.90
CA TRP A 101 -25.72 5.12 22.07
C TRP A 101 -26.48 6.10 21.18
N GLY A 102 -26.64 5.75 19.90
CA GLY A 102 -27.35 6.57 18.93
C GLY A 102 -26.84 6.38 17.50
N ILE A 103 -27.30 7.26 16.62
CA ILE A 103 -26.82 7.39 15.25
C ILE A 103 -25.94 8.63 15.18
N SER A 104 -24.76 8.49 14.57
CA SER A 104 -23.86 9.62 14.31
C SER A 104 -24.56 10.63 13.42
N THR A 105 -24.43 11.92 13.74
CA THR A 105 -24.93 13.02 12.91
C THR A 105 -23.73 13.67 12.21
N PRO A 106 -23.44 13.32 10.94
CA PRO A 106 -22.35 13.95 10.20
C PRO A 106 -22.62 15.44 10.04
N ASP A 107 -21.61 16.26 10.23
CA ASP A 107 -21.70 17.71 10.02
C ASP A 107 -21.64 18.04 8.52
N PHE A 108 -22.73 17.78 7.82
CA PHE A 108 -22.85 18.05 6.38
C PHE A 108 -22.73 19.54 6.06
N MET A 109 -23.19 20.42 6.95
CA MET A 109 -23.14 21.85 6.73
C MET A 109 -21.73 22.40 6.89
N GLY A 110 -20.99 21.95 7.91
CA GLY A 110 -19.57 22.24 8.06
C GLY A 110 -18.74 21.70 6.89
N LEU A 111 -19.02 20.48 6.42
CA LEU A 111 -18.38 19.91 5.24
C LEU A 111 -18.62 20.78 4.00
N TRP A 112 -19.88 21.14 3.74
CA TRP A 112 -20.25 21.94 2.58
C TRP A 112 -19.56 23.30 2.60
N ASN A 113 -19.63 24.02 3.72
CA ASN A 113 -19.15 25.41 3.81
C ASN A 113 -17.63 25.52 3.91
N ASN A 114 -16.96 24.60 4.61
CA ASN A 114 -15.54 24.75 4.94
C ASN A 114 -14.59 23.85 4.13
N TYR A 115 -15.12 22.90 3.37
CA TYR A 115 -14.28 21.95 2.64
C TYR A 115 -14.60 21.91 1.15
N THR A 116 -15.86 22.11 0.72
CA THR A 116 -16.17 22.04 -0.72
C THR A 116 -15.78 23.31 -1.47
N VAL A 117 -15.61 23.16 -2.79
CA VAL A 117 -15.42 24.26 -3.74
C VAL A 117 -16.60 25.25 -3.68
N PHE A 118 -17.80 24.79 -3.32
CA PHE A 118 -18.98 25.64 -3.22
C PHE A 118 -18.95 26.56 -1.99
N GLY A 119 -18.33 26.10 -0.89
CA GLY A 119 -18.19 26.89 0.33
C GLY A 119 -16.96 27.80 0.33
N LEU A 120 -15.82 27.30 -0.15
CA LEU A 120 -14.54 28.01 -0.15
C LEU A 120 -14.28 28.83 -1.43
N GLY A 121 -14.95 28.50 -2.53
CA GLY A 121 -14.65 29.01 -3.87
C GLY A 121 -13.55 28.21 -4.58
N MET A 122 -13.38 28.49 -5.88
CA MET A 122 -12.34 27.85 -6.69
C MET A 122 -10.95 28.41 -6.35
N PRO A 123 -9.92 27.55 -6.20
CA PRO A 123 -8.56 28.01 -5.98
C PRO A 123 -8.01 28.76 -7.20
N PRO A 124 -7.05 29.69 -7.02
CA PRO A 124 -6.46 30.44 -8.12
C PRO A 124 -5.69 29.52 -9.08
N LEU A 125 -5.62 29.91 -10.37
CA LEU A 125 -4.95 29.12 -11.41
C LEU A 125 -3.48 28.81 -11.09
N SER A 126 -2.80 29.73 -10.37
CA SER A 126 -1.42 29.53 -9.92
C SER A 126 -1.24 28.30 -9.02
N MET A 127 -2.25 27.95 -8.22
CA MET A 127 -2.23 26.75 -7.36
C MET A 127 -2.31 25.47 -8.20
N PHE A 128 -3.08 25.47 -9.29
CA PHE A 128 -3.14 24.32 -10.20
C PHE A 128 -1.79 24.08 -10.88
N ILE A 129 -1.11 25.15 -11.31
CA ILE A 129 0.19 25.06 -11.97
C ILE A 129 1.25 24.57 -10.98
N SER A 130 1.28 25.10 -9.76
CA SER A 130 2.25 24.68 -8.73
C SER A 130 2.02 23.26 -8.23
N ALA A 131 0.80 22.72 -8.35
CA ALA A 131 0.46 21.35 -7.98
C ALA A 131 0.84 20.30 -9.04
N ILE A 132 1.22 20.68 -10.27
CA ILE A 132 1.55 19.73 -11.36
C ILE A 132 2.59 18.69 -10.91
N PRO A 133 3.73 19.06 -10.28
CA PRO A 133 4.70 18.07 -9.82
C PRO A 133 4.10 17.11 -8.78
N MET A 134 3.24 17.61 -7.89
CA MET A 134 2.57 16.76 -6.91
C MET A 134 1.61 15.77 -7.59
N VAL A 135 0.84 16.20 -8.59
CA VAL A 135 -0.06 15.33 -9.37
C VAL A 135 0.73 14.21 -10.05
N LEU A 136 1.89 14.52 -10.65
CA LEU A 136 2.75 13.53 -11.27
C LEU A 136 3.30 12.53 -10.25
N ALA A 137 3.76 13.00 -9.08
CA ALA A 137 4.23 12.12 -8.02
C ALA A 137 3.12 11.18 -7.53
N VAL A 138 1.93 11.72 -7.25
CA VAL A 138 0.76 10.94 -6.81
C VAL A 138 0.34 9.92 -7.87
N TYR A 139 0.39 10.29 -9.15
CA TYR A 139 0.08 9.36 -10.25
C TYR A 139 1.06 8.19 -10.31
N ILE A 140 2.37 8.43 -10.11
CA ILE A 140 3.39 7.35 -10.06
C ILE A 140 3.11 6.40 -8.90
N VAL A 141 2.82 6.94 -7.70
CA VAL A 141 2.51 6.12 -6.51
C VAL A 141 1.28 5.24 -6.77
N VAL A 142 0.20 5.83 -7.28
CA VAL A 142 -1.05 5.08 -7.52
C VAL A 142 -0.94 4.09 -8.67
N PHE A 143 -0.13 4.38 -9.68
CA PHE A 143 0.17 3.38 -10.69
C PHE A 143 0.84 2.14 -10.08
N GLY A 144 1.77 2.32 -9.13
CA GLY A 144 2.37 1.22 -8.36
C GLY A 144 1.32 0.41 -7.57
N ASP A 145 0.36 1.09 -6.94
CA ASP A 145 -0.74 0.43 -6.22
C ASP A 145 -1.68 -0.36 -7.15
N VAL A 146 -1.97 0.15 -8.35
CA VAL A 146 -2.78 -0.53 -9.37
C VAL A 146 -2.11 -1.82 -9.83
N LEU A 147 -0.81 -1.77 -10.12
CA LEU A 147 -0.05 -2.95 -10.52
C LEU A 147 0.03 -3.98 -9.38
N SER A 148 0.32 -3.52 -8.17
CA SER A 148 0.37 -4.39 -6.99
C SER A 148 -0.97 -5.07 -6.74
N ALA A 149 -2.08 -4.34 -6.87
CA ALA A 149 -3.41 -4.90 -6.76
C ALA A 149 -3.68 -5.96 -7.83
N LYS A 150 -3.22 -5.75 -9.07
CA LYS A 150 -3.32 -6.76 -10.13
C LYS A 150 -2.57 -8.04 -9.75
N VAL A 151 -1.31 -7.93 -9.37
CA VAL A 151 -0.46 -9.09 -9.02
C VAL A 151 -1.10 -9.90 -7.89
N LEU A 152 -1.55 -9.23 -6.82
CA LEU A 152 -2.21 -9.91 -5.71
C LEU A 152 -3.50 -10.65 -6.12
N LEU A 153 -4.28 -10.07 -7.05
CA LEU A 153 -5.50 -10.70 -7.56
C LEU A 153 -5.19 -11.87 -8.51
N ASP A 154 -4.19 -11.73 -9.37
CA ASP A 154 -3.74 -12.79 -10.28
C ASP A 154 -3.20 -14.01 -9.48
N GLU A 155 -2.44 -13.78 -8.40
CA GLU A 155 -2.02 -14.83 -7.46
C GLU A 155 -3.21 -15.53 -6.78
N ALA A 156 -4.27 -14.78 -6.47
CA ALA A 156 -5.46 -15.34 -5.84
C ALA A 156 -6.23 -16.24 -6.81
N GLU A 157 -6.28 -15.89 -8.09
CA GLU A 157 -6.93 -16.66 -9.15
C GLU A 157 -6.22 -18.01 -9.40
N GLN A 158 -4.89 -18.07 -9.24
CA GLN A 158 -4.14 -19.33 -9.30
C GLN A 158 -4.54 -20.33 -8.20
N VAL A 159 -4.90 -19.83 -7.01
CA VAL A 159 -5.34 -20.67 -5.89
C VAL A 159 -6.83 -21.00 -6.01
N ARG A 160 -7.62 -20.05 -6.48
CA ARG A 160 -9.07 -20.12 -6.46
C ARG A 160 -9.65 -19.84 -7.84
N THR A 161 -9.88 -20.91 -8.58
CA THR A 161 -10.32 -20.89 -9.98
C THR A 161 -11.84 -20.91 -10.16
N ASP A 162 -12.64 -20.96 -9.09
CA ASP A 162 -14.12 -21.00 -9.16
C ASP A 162 -14.76 -19.65 -9.48
N GLU A 163 -14.11 -18.53 -9.17
CA GLU A 163 -14.57 -17.19 -9.55
C GLU A 163 -13.53 -16.51 -10.45
N LYS A 164 -13.95 -16.10 -11.65
CA LYS A 164 -13.10 -15.32 -12.54
C LYS A 164 -13.06 -13.85 -12.09
N VAL A 165 -11.88 -13.38 -11.69
CA VAL A 165 -11.69 -12.00 -11.23
C VAL A 165 -11.19 -11.12 -12.37
N ASP A 166 -12.10 -10.44 -13.08
CA ASP A 166 -11.72 -9.55 -14.19
C ASP A 166 -11.19 -8.18 -13.70
N TYR A 167 -9.89 -8.14 -13.36
CA TYR A 167 -9.19 -6.90 -13.04
C TYR A 167 -8.44 -6.33 -14.24
N ASN A 168 -8.91 -5.18 -14.73
CA ASN A 168 -8.25 -4.41 -15.77
C ASN A 168 -7.69 -3.09 -15.21
N PRO A 169 -6.36 -2.89 -15.20
CA PRO A 169 -5.71 -1.66 -14.74
C PRO A 169 -6.21 -0.37 -15.41
N ASP A 170 -6.42 -0.38 -16.73
CA ASP A 170 -6.85 0.82 -17.47
C ASP A 170 -8.28 1.21 -17.06
N ARG A 171 -9.19 0.23 -16.91
CA ARG A 171 -10.54 0.48 -16.40
C ARG A 171 -10.49 0.97 -14.95
N ALA A 172 -9.62 0.39 -14.13
CA ALA A 172 -9.45 0.82 -12.75
C ALA A 172 -9.04 2.30 -12.67
N HIS A 173 -8.04 2.72 -13.46
CA HIS A 173 -7.58 4.12 -13.54
C HIS A 173 -8.72 5.09 -13.88
N LEU A 174 -9.57 4.73 -14.85
CA LEU A 174 -10.72 5.57 -15.22
C LEU A 174 -11.73 5.68 -14.06
N ILE A 175 -12.05 4.57 -13.41
CA ILE A 175 -13.06 4.51 -12.34
C ILE A 175 -12.63 5.33 -11.12
N PHE A 176 -11.44 5.07 -10.56
CA PHE A 176 -11.02 5.83 -9.39
C PHE A 176 -10.60 7.26 -9.76
N GLY A 177 -10.11 7.52 -10.97
CA GLY A 177 -9.85 8.89 -11.45
C GLY A 177 -11.15 9.71 -11.50
N GLY A 178 -12.20 9.17 -12.10
CA GLY A 178 -13.53 9.80 -12.13
C GLY A 178 -14.11 10.00 -10.72
N ARG A 179 -13.97 8.99 -9.84
CA ARG A 179 -14.37 9.11 -8.44
C ARG A 179 -13.63 10.25 -7.72
N ASN A 180 -12.31 10.33 -7.84
CA ASN A 180 -11.52 11.38 -7.18
C ASN A 180 -11.83 12.76 -7.75
N ALA A 181 -12.06 12.88 -9.06
CA ALA A 181 -12.52 14.13 -9.66
C ALA A 181 -13.89 14.55 -9.11
N PHE A 182 -14.84 13.63 -9.00
CA PHE A 182 -16.14 13.90 -8.37
C PHE A 182 -15.99 14.32 -6.89
N MET A 183 -15.18 13.57 -6.12
CA MET A 183 -14.90 13.88 -4.72
C MET A 183 -14.25 15.26 -4.54
N SER A 184 -13.34 15.65 -5.43
CA SER A 184 -12.68 16.97 -5.36
C SER A 184 -13.65 18.17 -5.42
N ILE A 185 -14.85 17.98 -5.98
CA ILE A 185 -15.87 19.03 -6.11
C ILE A 185 -16.88 18.96 -4.96
N PHE A 186 -17.45 17.78 -4.70
CA PHE A 186 -18.62 17.62 -3.81
C PHE A 186 -18.30 17.24 -2.37
N GLY A 187 -17.07 16.83 -2.07
CA GLY A 187 -16.67 16.39 -0.74
C GLY A 187 -15.20 16.04 -0.74
N PRO A 188 -14.32 17.05 -0.86
CA PRO A 188 -12.90 16.82 -1.08
C PRO A 188 -12.29 16.19 0.16
N ASP A 189 -11.78 14.98 -0.02
CA ASP A 189 -10.86 14.36 0.91
C ASP A 189 -9.44 14.87 0.56
N VAL A 190 -8.65 15.16 1.59
CA VAL A 190 -7.26 15.59 1.43
C VAL A 190 -6.41 14.45 0.85
N ALA A 191 -6.83 13.20 1.06
CA ALA A 191 -6.18 12.03 0.51
C ALA A 191 -6.81 11.60 -0.82
N MET A 192 -5.97 11.44 -1.86
CA MET A 192 -6.41 10.76 -3.08
C MET A 192 -6.72 9.30 -2.74
N CYS A 193 -7.91 8.86 -3.12
CA CYS A 193 -8.28 7.48 -2.93
C CYS A 193 -7.73 6.64 -4.08
N GLY A 194 -6.70 5.84 -3.78
CA GLY A 194 -6.19 4.81 -4.69
C GLY A 194 -7.23 3.71 -4.98
N PRO A 195 -6.84 2.69 -5.77
CA PRO A 195 -7.76 1.62 -6.20
C PRO A 195 -8.38 0.92 -4.99
N LYS A 196 -7.56 0.58 -3.98
CA LYS A 196 -7.95 -0.04 -2.71
C LYS A 196 -6.87 0.22 -1.65
N TRP A 197 -7.26 0.16 -0.37
CA TRP A 197 -6.30 0.14 0.73
C TRP A 197 -5.51 -1.19 0.71
N ALA A 198 -4.21 -1.13 0.44
CA ALA A 198 -3.37 -2.29 0.15
C ALA A 198 -3.43 -3.38 1.23
N ALA A 199 -3.32 -3.00 2.51
CA ALA A 199 -3.36 -3.96 3.62
C ALA A 199 -4.67 -4.75 3.68
N MET A 200 -5.81 -4.08 3.47
CA MET A 200 -7.10 -4.79 3.46
C MET A 200 -7.33 -5.59 2.19
N LEU A 201 -6.80 -5.14 1.06
CA LEU A 201 -6.85 -5.95 -0.15
C LEU A 201 -6.15 -7.30 0.09
N VAL A 202 -4.98 -7.30 0.73
CA VAL A 202 -4.28 -8.54 1.11
C VAL A 202 -5.14 -9.40 2.04
N VAL A 203 -5.73 -8.83 3.09
CA VAL A 203 -6.58 -9.59 4.04
C VAL A 203 -7.80 -10.21 3.33
N ILE A 204 -8.46 -9.45 2.45
CA ILE A 204 -9.61 -9.91 1.67
C ILE A 204 -9.18 -11.04 0.73
N ILE A 205 -8.04 -10.89 0.05
CA ILE A 205 -7.50 -11.90 -0.87
C ILE A 205 -7.12 -13.18 -0.13
N GLU A 206 -6.44 -13.08 1.02
CA GLU A 206 -6.09 -14.25 1.83
C GLU A 206 -7.34 -14.96 2.36
N ARG A 207 -8.39 -14.21 2.72
CA ARG A 207 -9.69 -14.78 3.08
C ARG A 207 -10.37 -15.44 1.89
N PHE A 208 -10.25 -14.85 0.70
CA PHE A 208 -10.78 -15.38 -0.55
C PHE A 208 -10.11 -16.70 -0.95
N LYS A 209 -8.78 -16.80 -0.84
CA LYS A 209 -7.98 -18.03 -1.01
C LYS A 209 -8.40 -19.14 -0.03
N GLY A 210 -8.97 -18.77 1.13
CA GLY A 210 -9.53 -19.69 2.12
C GLY A 210 -10.79 -20.46 1.68
N GLY A 211 -11.27 -20.23 0.46
CA GLY A 211 -12.32 -21.00 -0.20
C GLY A 211 -13.75 -20.44 -0.01
N PRO A 212 -14.75 -21.04 -0.71
CA PRO A 212 -16.12 -20.50 -0.78
C PRO A 212 -16.82 -20.38 0.57
N ARG A 213 -16.50 -21.26 1.53
CA ARG A 213 -17.04 -21.19 2.90
C ARG A 213 -16.55 -19.97 3.66
N ALA A 214 -15.35 -19.47 3.38
CA ALA A 214 -14.78 -18.31 4.06
C ALA A 214 -15.26 -16.99 3.43
N MET A 215 -15.38 -16.97 2.11
CA MET A 215 -15.88 -15.82 1.34
C MET A 215 -16.46 -16.34 0.03
N GLN A 216 -17.70 -16.01 -0.30
CA GLN A 216 -18.30 -16.51 -1.54
C GLN A 216 -17.70 -15.84 -2.78
N SER A 217 -17.57 -14.51 -2.77
CA SER A 217 -17.02 -13.73 -3.88
C SER A 217 -16.05 -12.65 -3.42
N ILE A 218 -15.03 -12.36 -4.23
CA ILE A 218 -14.10 -11.25 -4.01
C ILE A 218 -14.82 -9.90 -3.97
N ILE A 219 -15.84 -9.71 -4.80
CA ILE A 219 -16.64 -8.47 -4.85
C ILE A 219 -17.45 -8.33 -3.57
N GLY A 220 -18.04 -9.43 -3.09
CA GLY A 220 -18.71 -9.46 -1.78
C GLY A 220 -17.76 -9.17 -0.62
N GLY A 221 -16.52 -9.67 -0.68
CA GLY A 221 -15.48 -9.36 0.28
C GLY A 221 -15.15 -7.87 0.35
N VAL A 222 -14.86 -7.26 -0.81
CA VAL A 222 -14.56 -5.82 -0.89
C VAL A 222 -15.77 -4.97 -0.53
N GLY A 223 -16.96 -5.34 -0.99
CA GLY A 223 -18.21 -4.65 -0.70
C GLY A 223 -18.55 -4.68 0.78
N SER A 224 -18.50 -5.86 1.43
CA SER A 224 -18.78 -6.01 2.86
C SER A 224 -17.85 -5.17 3.73
N PHE A 225 -16.58 -5.00 3.34
CA PHE A 225 -15.67 -4.12 4.05
C PHE A 225 -16.13 -2.65 3.99
N ARG A 226 -16.50 -2.16 2.81
CA ARG A 226 -16.92 -0.75 2.64
C ARG A 226 -18.27 -0.47 3.29
N TRP A 227 -19.24 -1.37 3.12
CA TRP A 227 -20.51 -1.28 3.83
C TRP A 227 -20.32 -1.36 5.34
N GLY A 228 -19.47 -2.28 5.82
CA GLY A 228 -19.13 -2.40 7.23
C GLY A 228 -18.52 -1.12 7.81
N THR A 229 -17.57 -0.49 7.11
CA THR A 229 -17.03 0.81 7.53
C THR A 229 -18.08 1.91 7.55
N ASN A 230 -18.92 2.01 6.51
CA ASN A 230 -19.98 3.03 6.45
C ASN A 230 -21.00 2.85 7.57
N THR A 231 -21.47 1.63 7.80
CA THR A 231 -22.36 1.31 8.93
C THR A 231 -21.68 1.59 10.27
N GLY A 232 -20.40 1.26 10.43
CA GLY A 232 -19.64 1.57 11.63
C GLY A 232 -19.56 3.07 11.92
N LEU A 233 -19.41 3.91 10.89
CA LEU A 233 -19.40 5.37 11.03
C LEU A 233 -20.79 5.95 11.38
N LEU A 234 -21.88 5.25 10.99
CA LEU A 234 -23.25 5.64 11.35
C LEU A 234 -23.60 5.29 12.80
N LEU A 235 -22.97 4.28 13.38
CA LEU A 235 -23.25 3.84 14.75
C LEU A 235 -22.37 4.61 15.76
N LEU A 236 -22.98 5.52 16.54
CA LEU A 236 -22.28 6.28 17.60
C LEU A 236 -21.49 5.39 18.58
N PRO A 237 -21.96 4.21 18.99
CA PRO A 237 -21.19 3.33 19.88
C PRO A 237 -19.84 2.93 19.27
N VAL A 238 -19.80 2.67 17.97
CA VAL A 238 -18.58 2.26 17.27
C VAL A 238 -17.64 3.46 17.11
N VAL A 239 -18.18 4.63 16.75
CA VAL A 239 -17.40 5.87 16.61
C VAL A 239 -16.77 6.27 17.96
N THR A 240 -17.57 6.31 19.03
CA THR A 240 -17.09 6.71 20.37
C THR A 240 -16.11 5.71 20.99
N LEU A 241 -16.22 4.42 20.64
CA LEU A 241 -15.24 3.40 21.03
C LEU A 241 -13.86 3.65 20.41
N VAL A 242 -13.81 4.02 19.14
CA VAL A 242 -12.56 4.14 18.38
C VAL A 242 -11.97 5.56 18.46
N GLN A 243 -12.78 6.58 18.77
CA GLN A 243 -12.36 7.98 18.82
C GLN A 243 -11.05 8.23 19.60
N PRO A 244 -10.84 7.66 20.82
CA PRO A 244 -9.61 7.91 21.58
C PRO A 244 -8.35 7.33 20.93
N ILE A 245 -8.49 6.33 20.05
CA ILE A 245 -7.37 5.61 19.42
C ILE A 245 -7.21 5.90 17.93
N LEU A 246 -7.94 6.88 17.38
CA LEU A 246 -7.81 7.29 15.97
C LEU A 246 -6.37 7.71 15.64
N GLY A 247 -5.67 8.29 16.61
CA GLY A 247 -4.24 8.59 16.55
C GLY A 247 -3.44 7.33 16.18
N VAL A 248 -3.58 6.28 16.99
CA VAL A 248 -2.89 4.99 16.80
C VAL A 248 -3.28 4.33 15.48
N ALA A 249 -4.57 4.27 15.15
CA ALA A 249 -5.03 3.62 13.92
C ALA A 249 -4.44 4.26 12.65
N LEU A 250 -4.34 5.59 12.62
CA LEU A 250 -3.73 6.30 11.49
C LEU A 250 -2.21 6.14 11.50
N ALA A 251 -1.54 6.20 12.66
CA ALA A 251 -0.09 5.95 12.74
C ALA A 251 0.26 4.56 12.23
N LEU A 252 -0.51 3.55 12.65
CA LEU A 252 -0.39 2.17 12.18
C LEU A 252 -0.52 2.07 10.66
N THR A 253 -1.53 2.75 10.09
CA THR A 253 -1.77 2.77 8.65
C THR A 253 -0.60 3.38 7.90
N LEU A 254 -0.10 4.54 8.36
CA LEU A 254 1.02 5.25 7.75
C LEU A 254 2.33 4.47 7.82
N LEU A 255 2.60 3.77 8.91
CA LEU A 255 3.83 2.97 9.06
C LEU A 255 3.80 1.69 8.22
N ILE A 256 2.66 0.99 8.16
CA ILE A 256 2.49 -0.16 7.27
C ILE A 256 2.62 0.28 5.81
N GLN A 257 1.97 1.38 5.44
CA GLN A 257 2.08 1.95 4.10
C GLN A 257 3.52 2.36 3.81
N GLY A 258 4.19 3.02 4.75
CA GLY A 258 5.60 3.39 4.65
C GLY A 258 6.50 2.21 4.30
N TYR A 259 6.35 1.12 5.03
CA TYR A 259 7.10 -0.13 4.78
C TYR A 259 6.81 -0.71 3.38
N VAL A 260 5.53 -0.84 3.01
CA VAL A 260 5.12 -1.41 1.72
C VAL A 260 5.61 -0.53 0.58
N SER A 261 5.47 0.79 0.67
CA SER A 261 5.95 1.73 -0.35
C SER A 261 7.47 1.67 -0.50
N VAL A 262 8.24 1.65 0.59
CA VAL A 262 9.71 1.49 0.50
C VAL A 262 10.07 0.17 -0.18
N ARG A 263 9.44 -0.94 0.21
CA ARG A 263 9.69 -2.26 -0.41
C ARG A 263 9.35 -2.25 -1.90
N LEU A 264 8.19 -1.73 -2.29
CA LEU A 264 7.77 -1.65 -3.70
C LEU A 264 8.69 -0.75 -4.51
N GLY A 265 9.11 0.39 -3.95
CA GLY A 265 10.04 1.30 -4.60
C GLY A 265 11.39 0.64 -4.84
N VAL A 266 11.91 -0.14 -3.88
CA VAL A 266 13.14 -0.93 -4.06
C VAL A 266 12.99 -1.94 -5.20
N LEU A 267 11.85 -2.65 -5.28
CA LEU A 267 11.58 -3.64 -6.32
C LEU A 267 11.38 -3.02 -7.72
N GLU A 268 11.01 -1.74 -7.81
CA GLU A 268 10.89 -1.01 -9.09
C GLU A 268 12.25 -0.56 -9.64
N ALA A 269 13.28 -0.48 -8.79
CA ALA A 269 14.64 -0.18 -9.25
C ALA A 269 15.18 -1.35 -10.11
N LYS A 270 15.89 -1.04 -11.20
CA LYS A 270 16.46 -2.06 -12.09
C LYS A 270 17.96 -2.26 -11.90
N SER A 271 18.59 -1.37 -11.15
CA SER A 271 20.01 -1.41 -10.85
C SER A 271 20.34 -0.82 -9.49
N GLN A 272 21.54 -1.10 -8.99
CA GLN A 272 22.06 -0.46 -7.77
C GLN A 272 22.20 1.06 -7.95
N ARG A 273 22.50 1.52 -9.18
CA ARG A 273 22.56 2.93 -9.53
C ARG A 273 21.17 3.59 -9.47
N ASP A 274 20.14 2.91 -9.97
CA ASP A 274 18.75 3.35 -9.81
C ASP A 274 18.39 3.49 -8.34
N LEU A 275 18.78 2.54 -7.49
CA LEU A 275 18.50 2.55 -6.06
C LEU A 275 19.18 3.72 -5.34
N GLY A 276 20.44 4.00 -5.67
CA GLY A 276 21.16 5.17 -5.12
C GLY A 276 20.49 6.49 -5.49
N ILE A 277 20.09 6.66 -6.75
CA ILE A 277 19.34 7.84 -7.20
C ILE A 277 17.98 7.93 -6.50
N ALA A 278 17.27 6.80 -6.42
CA ALA A 278 15.97 6.70 -5.77
C ALA A 278 16.03 7.11 -4.30
N GLY A 279 17.07 6.73 -3.56
CA GLY A 279 17.28 7.15 -2.17
C GLY A 279 17.37 8.66 -2.01
N VAL A 280 18.13 9.35 -2.90
CA VAL A 280 18.25 10.81 -2.89
C VAL A 280 16.92 11.48 -3.25
N ILE A 281 16.26 11.02 -4.31
CA ILE A 281 14.94 11.54 -4.70
C ILE A 281 13.93 11.37 -3.56
N GLY A 282 13.92 10.20 -2.92
CA GLY A 282 13.01 9.90 -1.83
C GLY A 282 13.20 10.82 -0.61
N ALA A 283 14.45 11.05 -0.21
CA ALA A 283 14.77 11.98 0.87
C ALA A 283 14.37 13.43 0.54
N VAL A 284 14.67 13.89 -0.68
CA VAL A 284 14.28 15.24 -1.14
C VAL A 284 12.77 15.37 -1.20
N LEU A 285 12.04 14.35 -1.69
CA LEU A 285 10.59 14.37 -1.73
C LEU A 285 10.00 14.53 -0.34
N ALA A 286 10.53 13.80 0.64
CA ALA A 286 10.00 13.82 1.99
C ALA A 286 10.24 15.14 2.74
N ILE A 287 11.34 15.85 2.41
CA ILE A 287 11.73 17.08 3.10
C ILE A 287 11.30 18.35 2.35
N LYS A 288 11.41 18.35 1.02
CA LYS A 288 11.23 19.54 0.16
C LYS A 288 10.04 19.42 -0.80
N GLY A 289 9.39 18.26 -0.87
CA GLY A 289 8.22 18.02 -1.70
C GLY A 289 8.54 17.59 -3.15
N ALA A 290 7.47 17.29 -3.90
CA ALA A 290 7.56 16.67 -5.22
C ALA A 290 8.30 17.52 -6.27
N SER A 291 8.14 18.85 -6.26
CA SER A 291 8.78 19.74 -7.23
C SER A 291 10.31 19.63 -7.20
N TRP A 292 10.90 19.68 -6.00
CA TRP A 292 12.33 19.49 -5.81
C TRP A 292 12.78 18.07 -6.12
N ALA A 293 11.97 17.06 -5.75
CA ALA A 293 12.28 15.66 -6.02
C ALA A 293 12.40 15.37 -7.52
N PHE A 294 11.49 15.89 -8.35
CA PHE A 294 11.58 15.74 -9.80
C PHE A 294 12.77 16.49 -10.39
N ALA A 295 13.03 17.73 -9.96
CA ALA A 295 14.17 18.51 -10.43
C ALA A 295 15.50 17.80 -10.14
N VAL A 296 15.70 17.35 -8.89
CA VAL A 296 16.89 16.60 -8.49
C VAL A 296 16.96 15.26 -9.20
N GLY A 297 15.84 14.54 -9.33
CA GLY A 297 15.79 13.25 -9.99
C GLY A 297 16.16 13.30 -11.46
N VAL A 298 15.66 14.28 -12.21
CA VAL A 298 16.03 14.51 -13.61
C VAL A 298 17.51 14.87 -13.71
N ALA A 299 18.01 15.78 -12.87
CA ALA A 299 19.41 16.20 -12.88
C ALA A 299 20.36 15.03 -12.58
N LEU A 300 20.09 14.22 -11.55
CA LEU A 300 20.90 13.06 -11.20
C LEU A 300 20.86 11.98 -12.28
N CYS A 301 19.68 11.71 -12.84
CA CYS A 301 19.57 10.75 -13.94
C CYS A 301 20.37 11.21 -15.17
N LEU A 302 20.35 12.51 -15.51
CA LEU A 302 21.14 13.04 -16.62
C LEU A 302 22.65 12.95 -16.35
N LEU A 303 23.09 13.28 -15.14
CA LEU A 303 24.51 13.26 -14.78
C LEU A 303 25.07 11.84 -14.74
N ILE A 304 24.31 10.89 -14.18
CA ILE A 304 24.77 9.51 -13.97
C ILE A 304 24.59 8.65 -15.22
N TYR A 305 23.47 8.76 -15.94
CA TYR A 305 23.20 7.96 -17.14
C TYR A 305 23.61 8.63 -18.46
N GLY A 306 23.82 9.94 -18.47
CA GLY A 306 24.20 10.68 -19.69
C GLY A 306 23.24 10.41 -20.85
N LYS A 307 23.79 9.95 -21.98
CA LYS A 307 23.02 9.63 -23.20
C LYS A 307 22.03 8.45 -23.03
N ASN A 308 22.14 7.65 -21.97
CA ASN A 308 21.26 6.50 -21.70
C ASN A 308 20.08 6.82 -20.76
N PHE A 309 19.79 8.10 -20.52
CA PHE A 309 18.73 8.58 -19.61
C PHE A 309 17.38 7.82 -19.72
N PHE A 310 16.89 7.58 -20.93
CA PHE A 310 15.60 6.90 -21.16
C PHE A 310 15.70 5.37 -21.26
N LYS A 311 16.91 4.82 -21.46
CA LYS A 311 17.14 3.37 -21.49
C LYS A 311 17.35 2.81 -20.08
N GLY A 312 17.90 3.63 -19.18
CA GLY A 312 18.32 3.18 -17.85
C GLY A 312 19.40 2.11 -17.92
N GLU A 313 19.63 1.45 -16.80
CA GLU A 313 20.55 0.31 -16.67
C GLU A 313 19.82 -0.84 -15.97
N ASN A 314 20.03 -2.07 -16.45
CA ASN A 314 19.58 -3.28 -15.78
C ASN A 314 20.83 -4.12 -15.53
N ASP A 315 21.31 -4.11 -14.28
CA ASP A 315 22.56 -4.76 -13.88
C ASP A 315 22.35 -6.20 -13.39
N GLY A 316 21.12 -6.71 -13.47
CA GLY A 316 20.77 -8.05 -13.04
C GLY A 316 20.61 -8.22 -11.53
N THR A 317 20.73 -7.14 -10.74
CA THR A 317 20.63 -7.18 -9.27
C THR A 317 19.31 -7.78 -8.79
N PHE A 318 18.19 -7.40 -9.41
CA PHE A 318 16.85 -7.81 -8.99
C PHE A 318 16.28 -8.99 -9.81
N THR A 319 16.91 -9.37 -10.92
CA THR A 319 16.56 -10.56 -11.71
C THR A 319 17.34 -11.81 -11.32
N ARG A 320 18.38 -11.69 -10.49
CA ARG A 320 19.19 -12.83 -10.01
C ARG A 320 18.38 -13.85 -9.20
N ASP A 321 17.35 -13.39 -8.49
CA ASP A 321 16.48 -14.25 -7.66
C ASP A 321 15.25 -14.80 -8.40
N GLN A 322 14.93 -14.29 -9.60
CA GLN A 322 13.81 -14.80 -10.42
C GLN A 322 14.22 -15.95 -11.36
N ALA A 323 15.53 -16.10 -11.63
CA ALA A 323 16.04 -17.10 -12.58
C ALA A 323 16.17 -18.53 -12.00
N VAL A 324 15.90 -18.72 -10.71
CA VAL A 324 16.07 -20.04 -10.06
C VAL A 324 14.85 -20.96 -10.22
N ASP A 325 13.69 -20.42 -10.64
CA ASP A 325 12.45 -21.20 -10.80
C ASP A 325 12.17 -21.66 -12.26
N ASP A 326 13.04 -21.30 -13.22
CA ASP A 326 12.85 -21.59 -14.66
C ASP A 326 13.94 -22.51 -15.27
N GLU A 327 14.64 -23.32 -14.46
CA GLU A 327 15.39 -24.46 -15.01
C GLU A 327 14.48 -25.69 -15.10
N PRO A 328 14.10 -26.15 -16.32
CA PRO A 328 13.50 -27.47 -16.45
C PRO A 328 14.53 -28.49 -15.99
N ALA A 329 14.19 -29.28 -14.98
CA ALA A 329 15.00 -30.38 -14.48
C ALA A 329 15.51 -31.23 -15.66
N GLN A 330 16.78 -31.03 -16.04
CA GLN A 330 17.45 -31.89 -17.00
C GLN A 330 17.56 -33.27 -16.36
N VAL A 331 16.70 -34.16 -16.82
CA VAL A 331 16.81 -35.60 -16.59
C VAL A 331 18.20 -36.00 -17.07
N LYS A 332 19.11 -36.27 -16.13
CA LYS A 332 20.36 -36.98 -16.40
C LYS A 332 20.00 -38.37 -16.92
N THR A 333 19.97 -38.52 -18.24
CA THR A 333 20.06 -39.84 -18.86
C THR A 333 21.50 -40.30 -18.72
N ASP A 334 21.77 -41.13 -17.71
CA ASP A 334 23.01 -41.90 -17.64
C ASP A 334 23.04 -42.87 -18.83
N LYS A 335 23.82 -42.50 -19.86
CA LYS A 335 24.29 -43.45 -20.87
C LYS A 335 25.27 -44.40 -20.18
N ALA A 336 24.77 -45.57 -19.78
CA ALA A 336 25.62 -46.70 -19.45
C ALA A 336 26.41 -47.11 -20.72
N SER A 337 27.68 -46.74 -20.75
CA SER A 337 28.67 -47.28 -21.67
C SER A 337 28.81 -48.77 -21.43
N SER A 338 28.37 -49.60 -22.38
CA SER A 338 28.72 -51.02 -22.43
C SER A 338 30.18 -51.16 -22.87
N PRO A 339 31.06 -51.85 -22.12
CA PRO A 339 32.33 -52.33 -22.65
C PRO A 339 32.11 -53.69 -23.30
N SER A 340 32.36 -53.76 -24.61
CA SER A 340 32.66 -55.01 -25.29
C SER A 340 33.93 -55.63 -24.72
N MET A 341 33.86 -56.85 -24.21
CA MET A 341 35.00 -57.77 -24.27
C MET A 341 34.52 -59.22 -24.36
N ILE A 342 34.92 -59.80 -25.48
CA ILE A 342 34.91 -61.21 -25.85
C ILE A 342 35.92 -61.94 -24.95
N LEU A 343 35.58 -63.14 -24.45
CA LEU A 343 36.36 -64.38 -24.59
C LEU A 343 35.67 -65.54 -23.85
N ASP A 344 35.55 -66.63 -24.62
CA ASP A 344 35.22 -68.03 -24.32
C ASP A 344 33.77 -68.42 -23.96
#